data_AF-A0A8B3NLZ9-F1
#
_entry.id   AF-A0A8B3NLZ9-F1
#
_cell.length_a   1.000
_cell.length_b   1.000
_cell.length_c   1.000
_cell.angle_alpha   90.00
_cell.angle_beta   90.00
_cell.angle_gamma   90.00
#
_symmetry.space_group_name_H-M   'P 1'
#
loop_
_entity.id
_entity.type
_entity.pdbx_description
1 polymer ?
#
loop_
_entity_poly.entity_id
_entity_poly.type
_entity_poly.pdbx_seq_one_letter_code
_entity_poly.pdbx_strand_id
1 'polypeptide(L)'
;DVIEISPGWNRYWRAMCPNYRSVDFPDFDICRDRTDEQFSIVIADQVLEHVQRPLAAAANIHAMTKQGGWAMVATPFLFRVHARPHDYNRWTPAGLKQVMIEGG
;
A
#
# COMPACT_ATOMS: atom_id res chain seq x y z
N ASP A 1 6.97 -2.46 -14.60
CA ASP A 1 7.18 -1.22 -13.81
C ASP A 1 6.52 -1.39 -12.46
N VAL A 2 7.18 -0.94 -11.39
CA VAL A 2 6.79 -1.19 -9.99
C VAL A 2 6.79 0.11 -9.22
N ILE A 3 5.76 0.34 -8.39
CA ILE A 3 5.76 1.40 -7.38
C ILE A 3 5.55 0.82 -5.99
N GLU A 4 6.30 1.31 -5.01
CA GLU A 4 6.15 0.97 -3.60
C GLU A 4 5.77 2.20 -2.78
N ILE A 5 4.71 2.05 -1.98
CA ILE A 5 4.15 3.10 -1.15
C ILE A 5 4.80 3.02 0.23
N SER A 6 5.42 4.11 0.66
CA SER A 6 6.08 4.28 1.96
C SER A 6 6.98 3.10 2.37
N PRO A 7 7.98 2.69 1.56
CA PRO A 7 8.92 1.62 1.93
C PRO A 7 9.72 1.91 3.19
N GLY A 8 9.79 3.19 3.61
CA GLY A 8 10.68 3.65 4.65
C GLY A 8 12.13 3.34 4.29
N TRP A 9 12.79 2.58 5.17
CA TRP A 9 14.18 2.16 4.97
C TRP A 9 14.31 0.94 4.04
N ASN A 10 13.19 0.25 3.81
CA ASN A 10 13.18 -1.06 3.17
C ASN A 10 12.98 -0.95 1.66
N ARG A 11 14.07 -0.85 0.90
CA ARG A 11 14.04 -0.67 -0.57
C ARG A 11 14.55 -1.90 -1.32
N TYR A 12 14.27 -3.11 -0.82
CA TYR A 12 14.74 -4.38 -1.41
C TYR A 12 14.35 -4.52 -2.90
N TRP A 13 13.15 -4.07 -3.27
CA TRP A 13 12.65 -4.16 -4.64
C TRP A 13 13.46 -3.35 -5.65
N ARG A 14 14.16 -2.29 -5.22
CA ARG A 14 15.04 -1.52 -6.10
C ARG A 14 16.14 -2.37 -6.74
N ALA A 15 16.62 -3.41 -6.05
CA ALA A 15 17.67 -4.29 -6.57
C ALA A 15 17.14 -5.35 -7.54
N MET A 16 15.85 -5.73 -7.41
CA MET A 16 15.24 -6.81 -8.21
C MET A 16 14.42 -6.29 -9.39
N CYS A 17 13.95 -5.06 -9.33
CA CYS A 17 13.04 -4.48 -10.30
C CYS A 17 13.69 -3.28 -11.01
N PRO A 18 14.07 -3.41 -12.30
CA PRO A 18 14.78 -2.36 -13.04
C PRO A 18 14.02 -1.01 -13.12
N ASN A 19 12.69 -1.05 -13.11
CA ASN A 19 11.81 0.12 -13.18
C ASN A 19 11.05 0.31 -11.86
N TYR A 20 11.78 0.30 -10.74
CA TYR A 20 11.25 0.52 -9.41
C TYR A 20 11.17 2.00 -9.06
N ARG A 21 10.00 2.43 -8.59
CA ARG A 21 9.75 3.76 -8.02
C ARG A 21 9.17 3.60 -6.62
N SER A 22 9.26 4.67 -5.84
CA SER A 22 8.70 4.72 -4.50
C SER A 22 8.23 6.12 -4.18
N VAL A 23 7.19 6.22 -3.37
CA VAL A 23 6.66 7.46 -2.80
C VAL A 23 6.60 7.31 -1.30
N ASP A 24 6.77 8.39 -0.55
CA ASP A 24 6.90 8.33 0.91
C ASP A 24 5.96 9.34 1.59
N PHE A 25 5.31 8.94 2.68
CA PHE A 25 4.62 9.86 3.58
C PHE A 25 5.64 10.79 4.28
N PRO A 26 5.35 12.09 4.52
CA PRO A 26 4.07 12.77 4.32
C PRO A 26 3.84 13.37 2.94
N ASP A 27 4.84 13.36 2.06
CA ASP A 27 4.74 14.00 0.73
C ASP A 27 3.77 13.27 -0.20
N PHE A 28 3.46 12.01 0.12
CA PHE A 28 2.43 11.20 -0.54
C PHE A 28 1.60 10.44 0.50
N ASP A 29 0.36 10.89 0.74
CA ASP A 29 -0.61 10.21 1.59
C ASP A 29 -1.51 9.34 0.72
N ILE A 30 -1.32 8.02 0.77
CA ILE A 30 -2.10 7.06 -0.04
C ILE A 30 -3.62 7.16 0.19
N CYS A 31 -4.08 7.73 1.31
CA CYS A 31 -5.52 7.99 1.53
C CYS A 31 -6.10 9.08 0.63
N ARG A 32 -5.24 9.93 0.05
CA ARG A 32 -5.60 11.16 -0.67
C ARG A 32 -5.00 11.21 -2.05
N ASP A 33 -3.78 10.71 -2.17
CA ASP A 33 -2.93 10.86 -3.33
C ASP A 33 -2.84 9.54 -4.12
N ARG A 34 -2.72 9.70 -5.43
CA ARG A 34 -2.36 8.68 -6.39
C ARG A 34 -1.52 9.32 -7.49
N THR A 35 -0.74 8.52 -8.21
CA THR A 35 -0.14 8.98 -9.47
C THR A 35 -1.17 8.93 -10.60
N ASP A 36 -0.91 9.65 -11.68
CA ASP A 36 -1.67 9.50 -12.94
C ASP A 36 -1.18 8.32 -13.79
N GLU A 37 0.04 7.86 -13.52
CA GLU A 37 0.57 6.63 -14.11
C GLU A 37 0.01 5.38 -13.41
N GLN A 38 -0.15 4.31 -14.18
CA GLN A 38 -0.48 2.98 -13.67
C GLN A 38 0.74 2.06 -13.74
N PHE A 39 0.79 1.06 -12.86
CA PHE A 39 1.91 0.17 -12.66
C PHE A 39 1.54 -1.30 -12.82
N SER A 40 2.47 -2.12 -13.31
CA SER A 40 2.28 -3.58 -13.34
C SER A 40 2.20 -4.17 -11.94
N ILE A 41 2.93 -3.59 -10.98
CA ILE A 41 2.89 -3.98 -9.57
C ILE A 41 2.84 -2.72 -8.69
N VAL A 42 1.86 -2.64 -7.79
CA VAL A 42 1.78 -1.65 -6.71
C VAL A 42 2.01 -2.36 -5.38
N ILE A 43 2.94 -1.88 -4.56
CA ILE A 43 3.33 -2.49 -3.29
C ILE A 43 2.94 -1.57 -2.14
N ALA A 44 2.27 -2.14 -1.13
CA ALA A 44 1.96 -1.50 0.14
C ALA A 44 2.24 -2.50 1.28
N ASP A 45 3.48 -2.58 1.73
CA ASP A 45 3.92 -3.45 2.83
C ASP A 45 4.05 -2.64 4.14
N GLN A 46 3.37 -3.08 5.18
CA GLN A 46 3.26 -2.39 6.48
C GLN A 46 2.76 -0.93 6.34
N VAL A 47 1.75 -0.72 5.49
CA VAL A 47 1.18 0.63 5.23
C VAL A 47 -0.23 0.76 5.77
N LEU A 48 -1.11 -0.19 5.44
CA LEU A 48 -2.55 0.00 5.66
C LEU A 48 -2.93 0.07 7.15
N GLU A 49 -2.15 -0.52 8.05
CA GLU A 49 -2.36 -0.38 9.48
C GLU A 49 -2.24 1.07 9.95
N HIS A 50 -1.42 1.87 9.27
CA HIS A 50 -1.13 3.26 9.63
C HIS A 50 -2.13 4.25 9.04
N VAL A 51 -3.07 3.81 8.20
CA VAL A 51 -4.02 4.73 7.55
C VAL A 51 -5.36 4.82 8.26
N GLN A 52 -5.89 6.04 8.35
CA GLN A 52 -7.22 6.30 8.93
C GLN A 52 -8.37 5.91 7.99
N ARG A 53 -8.11 5.92 6.67
CA ARG A 53 -9.12 5.72 5.61
C ARG A 53 -8.70 4.56 4.70
N PRO A 54 -8.76 3.31 5.17
CA PRO A 54 -8.24 2.15 4.44
C PRO A 54 -8.95 1.92 3.10
N LEU A 55 -10.25 2.19 2.99
CA LEU A 55 -10.98 2.07 1.72
C LEU A 55 -10.51 3.07 0.67
N ALA A 56 -10.20 4.32 1.07
CA ALA A 56 -9.65 5.31 0.16
C ALA A 56 -8.24 4.93 -0.31
N ALA A 57 -7.42 4.42 0.61
CA ALA A 57 -6.09 3.90 0.27
C ALA A 57 -6.18 2.71 -0.70
N ALA A 58 -7.08 1.75 -0.45
CA ALA A 58 -7.32 0.62 -1.34
C ALA A 58 -7.77 1.08 -2.74
N ALA A 59 -8.67 2.05 -2.83
CA ALA A 59 -9.11 2.61 -4.10
C ALA A 59 -7.98 3.30 -4.88
N ASN A 60 -7.10 4.04 -4.20
CA ASN A 60 -5.94 4.65 -4.85
C ASN A 60 -4.90 3.61 -5.28
N ILE A 61 -4.67 2.56 -4.49
CA ILE A 61 -3.83 1.40 -4.88
C ILE A 61 -4.40 0.74 -6.15
N HIS A 62 -5.70 0.47 -6.17
CA HIS A 62 -6.39 -0.11 -7.33
C HIS A 62 -6.26 0.81 -8.56
N ALA A 63 -6.53 2.11 -8.42
CA ALA A 63 -6.42 3.08 -9.51
C ALA A 63 -5.00 3.20 -10.10
N MET A 64 -3.96 2.97 -9.29
CA MET A 64 -2.57 2.94 -9.75
C MET A 64 -2.16 1.56 -10.32
N THR A 65 -2.99 0.53 -10.21
CA THR A 65 -2.68 -0.81 -10.71
C THR A 65 -3.23 -0.96 -12.14
N LYS A 66 -2.38 -1.38 -13.08
CA LYS A 66 -2.81 -1.67 -14.46
C LYS A 66 -3.86 -2.79 -14.47
N GLN A 67 -4.73 -2.79 -15.48
CA GLN A 67 -5.55 -3.95 -15.78
C GLN A 67 -4.67 -5.20 -15.97
N GLY A 68 -4.94 -6.26 -15.21
CA GLY A 68 -4.14 -7.49 -15.20
C GLY A 68 -2.80 -7.40 -14.44
N GLY A 69 -2.53 -6.25 -13.81
CA GLY A 69 -1.44 -6.07 -12.85
C GLY A 69 -1.78 -6.59 -11.46
N TRP A 70 -0.84 -6.42 -10.52
CA TRP A 70 -0.95 -6.93 -9.16
C TRP A 70 -0.78 -5.83 -8.12
N ALA A 71 -1.64 -5.81 -7.11
CA ALA A 71 -1.40 -5.10 -5.86
C ALA A 71 -0.89 -6.08 -4.81
N MET A 72 0.31 -5.84 -4.27
CA MET A 72 0.88 -6.61 -3.16
C MET A 72 0.71 -5.82 -1.88
N VAL A 73 -0.16 -6.29 -0.99
CA VAL A 73 -0.50 -5.63 0.27
C VAL A 73 -0.22 -6.55 1.44
N ALA A 74 0.52 -6.05 2.43
CA ALA A 74 0.81 -6.76 3.66
C ALA A 74 0.69 -5.82 4.87
N THR A 75 0.20 -6.36 5.98
CA THR A 75 -0.11 -5.63 7.21
C THR A 75 -0.07 -6.62 8.39
N PRO A 76 0.25 -6.20 9.62
CA PRO A 76 0.38 -7.11 10.75
C PRO A 76 -0.97 -7.68 11.22
N PHE A 77 -0.97 -8.98 11.54
CA PHE A 77 -2.07 -9.68 12.22
C PHE A 77 -1.66 -10.07 13.64
N LEU A 78 -2.49 -9.75 14.65
CA LEU A 78 -2.23 -10.00 16.09
C LEU A 78 -0.87 -9.51 16.58
N PHE A 79 -0.42 -8.35 16.09
CA PHE A 79 0.79 -7.70 16.55
C PHE A 79 0.47 -6.63 17.59
N ARG A 80 1.40 -6.39 18.53
CA ARG A 80 1.33 -5.24 19.44
C ARG A 80 1.27 -3.94 18.64
N VAL A 81 0.81 -2.86 19.27
CA VAL A 81 0.75 -1.55 18.62
C VAL A 81 2.10 -1.20 17.98
N HIS A 82 2.05 -0.95 16.68
CA HIS A 82 3.17 -0.66 15.78
C HIS A 82 2.97 0.76 15.23
N ALA A 83 3.34 1.78 15.99
CA ALA A 83 3.04 3.17 15.62
C ALA A 83 4.12 3.77 14.70
N ARG A 84 3.70 4.33 13.54
CA ARG A 84 4.51 5.25 12.70
C ARG A 84 3.63 6.16 11.80
N PRO A 85 3.18 7.35 12.22
CA PRO A 85 3.12 7.86 13.61
C PRO A 85 1.97 7.25 14.42
N HIS A 86 0.99 6.66 13.76
CA HIS A 86 -0.21 6.07 14.36
C HIS A 86 -0.47 4.68 13.81
N ASP A 87 -1.34 3.93 14.45
CA ASP A 87 -1.65 2.54 14.13
C ASP A 87 -3.14 2.31 14.41
N TYR A 88 -3.93 2.16 13.36
CA TYR A 88 -5.39 2.25 13.41
C TYR A 88 -6.06 0.89 13.25
N ASN A 89 -5.48 -0.03 12.47
CA ASN A 89 -6.20 -1.21 12.00
C ASN A 89 -5.44 -2.52 12.24
N ARG A 90 -6.21 -3.58 12.51
CA ARG A 90 -5.74 -4.97 12.57
C ARG A 90 -6.72 -5.86 11.84
N TRP A 91 -6.30 -6.41 10.70
CA TRP A 91 -7.15 -7.26 9.88
C TRP A 91 -6.76 -8.72 9.98
N THR A 92 -7.78 -9.58 10.05
CA THR A 92 -7.63 -10.97 9.60
C THR A 92 -7.45 -10.99 8.08
N PRO A 93 -6.95 -12.08 7.49
CA PRO A 93 -6.88 -12.20 6.03
C PRO A 93 -8.23 -11.99 5.33
N ALA A 94 -9.33 -12.47 5.92
CA ALA A 94 -10.67 -12.26 5.38
C ALA A 94 -11.11 -10.79 5.43
N GLY A 95 -10.80 -10.08 6.53
CA GLY A 95 -11.09 -8.65 6.67
C GLY A 95 -10.30 -7.80 5.69
N LEU A 96 -8.99 -8.06 5.55
CA LEU A 96 -8.15 -7.36 4.58
C LEU A 96 -8.65 -7.58 3.15
N LYS A 97 -9.06 -8.81 2.82
CA LYS A 97 -9.65 -9.13 1.52
C LYS A 97 -10.90 -8.28 1.24
N GLN A 98 -11.79 -8.10 2.22
CA GLN A 98 -12.99 -7.28 2.03
C GLN A 98 -12.63 -5.80 1.81
N VAL A 99 -11.67 -5.26 2.56
CA VAL A 99 -11.17 -3.89 2.35
C VAL A 99 -10.66 -3.69 0.92
N MET A 100 -9.91 -4.66 0.40
CA MET A 100 -9.42 -4.58 -0.98
C MET A 100 -10.58 -4.64 -1.99
N ILE A 101 -11.52 -5.60 -1.85
CA ILE A 101 -12.70 -5.71 -2.74
C ILE A 101 -13.55 -4.44 -2.74
N GLU A 102 -13.78 -3.84 -1.58
CA GLU A 102 -14.56 -2.60 -1.47
C GLU A 102 -13.83 -1.38 -2.06
N GLY A 103 -12.49 -1.42 -2.08
CA GLY A 103 -11.66 -0.41 -2.73
C GLY A 103 -11.62 -0.50 -4.25
N GLY A 104 -11.93 -1.67 -4.83
CA GLY A 104 -11.92 -1.94 -6.27
C GLY A 104 -11.07 -3.13 -6.65
#